data_AF-A0A1H8KBJ6-F1
#
_entry.id   AF-A0A1H8KBJ6-F1
#
_cell.length_a   1.000
_cell.length_b   1.000
_cell.length_c   1.000
_cell.angle_alpha   90.00
_cell.angle_beta   90.00
_cell.angle_gamma   90.00
#
_symmetry.space_group_name_H-M   'P 1'
#
loop_
_entity.id
_entity.type
_entity.pdbx_description
1 polymer ?
#
loop_
_entity_poly.entity_id
_entity_poly.type
_entity_poly.pdbx_seq_one_letter_code
_entity_poly.pdbx_strand_id
1 'polypeptide(L)'
;MGHDRHIFRRGAVWQWRRRLCGFSTGTFVLQLSLRTTDRWLACRLAREMSVECDRMLDKADYSALCQRELALWAKQIVSQKLNDLSRSRQIARTTASGPGAADNRLWNDAAIQAWNCIEADGINAEWQAHGAPKACPLSAAETDAGQRILNLLKESLKAPAKAAELRASFEAATGQSVSASEHVVQLMQTYVSAMAYAHRSVSDLEAGRAAGLRRLLDATRSEMVTKDNAAFSAETAHHEDFLQDAATRAEVVIAPSNSSVQGHSVRSTALQAPDPAIAAVVSRLMEEKKSDNLRAATITQYGFCIELFGKITGITDVRDVTQTAVSAFRDGLRSISNSYGKSLADKDLTYDQLRQKAASLPRDRVGLSSTTVNRHLDHIRQVLEKADSEGIILEHRINTAKLRLKERKRDRDKRAVFKADELEKVFQHTLWTGSASGARRHEVGAIITKDGQYWCPLIASVTGARLEEIAALTVSDIRCEDGITYFIFDENEIRDVKTEASR
;
A
#
# COMPACT_ATOMS: atom_id res chain seq x y z
N MET A 1 49.58 -24.80 -3.74
CA MET A 1 49.42 -23.49 -4.42
C MET A 1 47.96 -23.39 -4.88
N GLY A 2 47.13 -22.65 -4.14
CA GLY A 2 45.71 -22.51 -4.47
C GLY A 2 45.54 -21.54 -5.63
N HIS A 3 44.80 -21.93 -6.67
CA HIS A 3 44.39 -21.02 -7.74
C HIS A 3 43.58 -19.87 -7.13
N ASP A 4 44.09 -18.63 -7.22
CA ASP A 4 43.36 -17.45 -6.77
C ASP A 4 42.07 -17.31 -7.59
N ARG A 5 40.93 -17.67 -6.99
CA ARG A 5 39.61 -17.60 -7.62
C ARG A 5 39.24 -16.12 -7.81
N HIS A 6 38.75 -15.79 -9.01
CA HIS A 6 38.22 -14.48 -9.40
C HIS A 6 39.22 -13.35 -9.70
N ILE A 7 40.54 -13.59 -9.79
CA ILE A 7 41.50 -12.56 -10.19
C ILE A 7 41.96 -12.73 -11.66
N PHE A 8 41.99 -11.63 -12.42
CA PHE A 8 42.42 -11.61 -13.81
C PHE A 8 43.23 -10.33 -14.11
N ARG A 9 44.27 -10.43 -14.94
CA ARG A 9 45.08 -9.27 -15.33
C ARG A 9 44.63 -8.72 -16.68
N ARG A 10 44.29 -7.43 -16.76
CA ARG A 10 43.97 -6.75 -18.02
C ARG A 10 44.94 -5.59 -18.23
N GLY A 11 45.92 -5.79 -19.12
CA GLY A 11 47.03 -4.86 -19.30
C GLY A 11 47.92 -4.82 -18.05
N ALA A 12 48.19 -3.61 -17.53
CA ALA A 12 48.99 -3.43 -16.33
C ALA A 12 48.22 -3.68 -15.02
N VAL A 13 46.89 -3.63 -15.03
CA VAL A 13 46.04 -3.56 -13.82
C VAL A 13 45.31 -4.87 -13.57
N TRP A 14 45.24 -5.29 -12.30
CA TRP A 14 44.47 -6.44 -11.87
C TRP A 14 42.98 -6.13 -11.74
N GLN A 15 42.15 -7.12 -12.05
CA GLN A 15 40.70 -7.05 -12.03
C GLN A 15 40.14 -8.24 -11.25
N TRP A 16 39.07 -8.01 -10.51
CA TRP A 16 38.26 -9.05 -9.89
C TRP A 16 37.07 -9.35 -10.79
N ARG A 17 36.83 -10.63 -11.09
CA ARG A 17 35.76 -11.10 -11.98
C ARG A 17 35.09 -12.33 -11.39
N ARG A 18 33.79 -12.23 -11.14
CA ARG A 18 32.95 -13.34 -10.67
C ARG A 18 31.77 -13.56 -11.61
N ARG A 19 31.47 -14.83 -11.90
CA ARG A 19 30.24 -15.21 -12.59
C ARG A 19 29.16 -15.38 -11.54
N LEU A 20 28.04 -14.69 -11.73
CA LEU A 20 26.84 -14.85 -10.92
C LEU A 20 25.83 -15.63 -11.76
N CYS A 21 25.27 -16.70 -11.20
CA CYS A 21 24.11 -17.35 -11.78
C CYS A 21 22.94 -16.37 -11.59
N GLY A 22 22.36 -15.87 -12.68
CA GLY A 22 21.10 -15.14 -12.58
C GLY A 22 19.96 -16.12 -12.25
N PHE A 23 18.85 -15.62 -11.72
CA PHE A 23 17.58 -16.36 -11.59
C PHE A 23 16.90 -16.63 -12.96
N SER A 24 17.63 -16.51 -14.07
CA SER A 24 17.24 -16.73 -15.46
C SER A 24 18.45 -17.25 -16.24
N THR A 25 18.25 -17.88 -17.41
CA THR A 25 19.25 -18.61 -18.22
C THR A 25 20.45 -17.76 -18.71
N GLY A 26 20.52 -16.47 -18.40
CA GLY A 26 21.67 -15.61 -18.69
C GLY A 26 22.71 -15.60 -17.56
N THR A 27 23.97 -15.92 -17.88
CA THR A 27 25.09 -15.75 -16.93
C THR A 27 25.49 -14.27 -16.86
N PHE A 28 25.34 -13.63 -15.70
CA PHE A 28 25.83 -12.28 -15.48
C PHE A 28 27.26 -12.32 -14.94
N VAL A 29 28.13 -11.43 -15.43
CA VAL A 29 29.53 -11.36 -15.01
C VAL A 29 29.78 -10.03 -14.33
N LEU A 30 30.05 -10.08 -13.02
CA LEU A 30 30.48 -8.92 -12.26
C LEU A 30 31.99 -8.76 -12.41
N GLN A 31 32.45 -7.61 -12.91
CA GLN A 31 33.86 -7.33 -13.17
C GLN A 31 34.24 -5.94 -12.64
N LEU A 32 35.24 -5.90 -11.76
CA LEU A 32 35.70 -4.68 -11.08
C LEU A 32 37.22 -4.55 -11.21
N SER A 33 37.71 -3.32 -11.45
CA SER A 33 39.15 -3.06 -11.43
C SER A 33 39.64 -2.92 -9.98
N LEU A 34 40.72 -3.62 -9.64
CA LEU A 34 41.38 -3.52 -8.33
C LEU A 34 42.36 -2.34 -8.24
N ARG A 35 42.52 -1.59 -9.33
CA ARG A 35 43.37 -0.38 -9.44
C ARG A 35 44.81 -0.55 -8.94
N THR A 36 45.33 -1.77 -9.01
CA THR A 36 46.70 -2.09 -8.62
C THR A 36 47.41 -2.91 -9.69
N THR A 37 48.71 -2.68 -9.83
CA THR A 37 49.63 -3.48 -10.66
C THR A 37 50.32 -4.58 -9.83
N ASP A 38 50.33 -4.45 -8.50
CA ASP A 38 50.90 -5.42 -7.57
C ASP A 38 49.95 -6.62 -7.39
N ARG A 39 50.49 -7.81 -7.65
CA ARG A 39 49.77 -9.07 -7.55
C ARG A 39 49.37 -9.38 -6.10
N TRP A 40 50.22 -9.11 -5.11
CA TRP A 40 49.92 -9.46 -3.72
C TRP A 40 48.77 -8.63 -3.17
N LEU A 41 48.82 -7.30 -3.38
CA LEU A 41 47.71 -6.41 -3.06
C LEU A 41 46.43 -6.78 -3.80
N ALA A 42 46.54 -7.14 -5.09
CA ALA A 42 45.38 -7.59 -5.86
C ALA A 42 44.75 -8.88 -5.31
N CYS A 43 45.55 -9.85 -4.84
CA CYS A 43 45.04 -11.07 -4.24
C CYS A 43 44.30 -10.81 -2.93
N ARG A 44 44.79 -9.89 -2.08
CA ARG A 44 44.08 -9.47 -0.86
C ARG A 44 42.75 -8.81 -1.20
N LEU A 45 42.76 -7.80 -2.08
CA LEU A 45 41.55 -7.08 -2.49
C LEU A 45 40.53 -8.00 -3.16
N ALA A 46 40.97 -8.97 -3.97
CA ALA A 46 40.09 -9.95 -4.60
C ALA A 46 39.32 -10.80 -3.58
N ARG A 47 39.97 -11.18 -2.47
CA ARG A 47 39.33 -11.94 -1.38
C ARG A 47 38.32 -11.09 -0.62
N GLU A 48 38.66 -9.85 -0.31
CA GLU A 48 37.74 -8.89 0.30
C GLU A 48 36.50 -8.64 -0.57
N MET A 49 36.70 -8.46 -1.88
CA MET A 49 35.60 -8.33 -2.85
C MET A 49 34.75 -9.59 -2.95
N SER A 50 35.34 -10.79 -2.85
CA SER A 50 34.58 -12.03 -2.79
C SER A 50 33.71 -12.12 -1.54
N VAL A 51 34.26 -11.81 -0.35
CA VAL A 51 33.50 -11.80 0.91
C VAL A 51 32.37 -10.77 0.88
N GLU A 52 32.63 -9.56 0.36
CA GLU A 52 31.59 -8.53 0.29
C GLU A 52 30.52 -8.88 -0.74
N CYS A 53 30.91 -9.48 -1.88
CA CYS A 53 29.96 -10.03 -2.85
C CYS A 53 29.13 -11.16 -2.25
N ASP A 54 29.71 -12.05 -1.45
CA ASP A 54 28.98 -13.10 -0.72
C ASP A 54 27.98 -12.46 0.25
N ARG A 55 28.41 -11.50 1.08
CA ARG A 55 27.49 -10.76 1.97
C ARG A 55 26.38 -10.02 1.23
N MET A 56 26.66 -9.48 0.04
CA MET A 56 25.63 -8.84 -0.79
C MET A 56 24.64 -9.86 -1.35
N LEU A 57 25.09 -11.07 -1.71
CA LEU A 57 24.23 -12.16 -2.18
C LEU A 57 23.46 -12.81 -1.02
N ASP A 58 24.07 -13.01 0.14
CA ASP A 58 23.43 -13.49 1.37
C ASP A 58 22.40 -12.46 1.88
N LYS A 59 22.65 -11.15 1.69
CA LYS A 59 21.62 -10.11 1.92
C LYS A 59 20.54 -10.10 0.84
N ALA A 60 20.77 -10.72 -0.32
CA ALA A 60 19.77 -10.85 -1.37
C ALA A 60 18.81 -12.03 -1.10
N ASP A 61 19.14 -12.96 -0.19
CA ASP A 61 18.19 -13.95 0.38
C ASP A 61 17.06 -13.30 1.22
N TYR A 62 17.01 -11.96 1.34
CA TYR A 62 15.87 -11.19 1.87
C TYR A 62 14.78 -10.88 0.81
N SER A 63 14.81 -11.51 -0.36
CA SER A 63 13.76 -11.40 -1.39
C SER A 63 12.48 -12.22 -1.08
N ALA A 64 12.30 -12.72 0.14
CA ALA A 64 11.02 -13.25 0.57
C ALA A 64 10.07 -12.10 0.93
N LEU A 65 8.88 -12.08 0.31
CA LEU A 65 7.80 -11.20 0.75
C LEU A 65 7.43 -11.53 2.19
N CYS A 66 7.05 -10.50 2.97
CA CYS A 66 6.71 -10.73 4.36
C CYS A 66 5.51 -11.69 4.46
N GLN A 67 5.63 -12.72 5.30
CA GLN A 67 4.55 -13.70 5.48
C GLN A 67 3.24 -13.05 5.97
N ARG A 68 3.35 -11.95 6.75
CA ARG A 68 2.19 -11.15 7.17
C ARG A 68 1.46 -10.51 5.98
N GLU A 69 2.21 -9.94 5.03
CA GLU A 69 1.67 -9.28 3.83
C GLU A 69 1.04 -10.32 2.89
N LEU A 70 1.71 -11.46 2.68
CA LEU A 70 1.15 -12.58 1.92
C LEU A 70 -0.13 -13.13 2.55
N ALA A 71 -0.19 -13.25 3.88
CA ALA A 71 -1.37 -13.71 4.59
C ALA A 71 -2.55 -12.73 4.50
N LEU A 72 -2.29 -11.42 4.59
CA LEU A 72 -3.32 -10.39 4.40
C LEU A 72 -3.90 -10.45 2.98
N TRP A 73 -3.03 -10.51 1.98
CA TRP A 73 -3.45 -10.60 0.58
C TRP A 73 -4.20 -11.92 0.29
N ALA A 74 -3.72 -13.05 0.82
CA ALA A 74 -4.41 -14.35 0.70
C ALA A 74 -5.81 -14.32 1.31
N LYS A 75 -5.99 -13.70 2.50
CA LYS A 75 -7.32 -13.52 3.11
C LYS A 75 -8.25 -12.74 2.19
N GLN A 76 -7.77 -11.67 1.58
CA GLN A 76 -8.57 -10.88 0.63
C GLN A 76 -8.98 -11.71 -0.60
N ILE A 77 -8.05 -12.46 -1.21
CA ILE A 77 -8.35 -13.35 -2.35
C ILE A 77 -9.42 -14.36 -1.97
N VAL A 78 -9.26 -15.03 -0.82
CA VAL A 78 -10.22 -16.03 -0.33
C VAL A 78 -11.58 -15.39 -0.11
N SER A 79 -11.66 -14.26 0.60
CA SER A 79 -12.93 -13.57 0.87
C SER A 79 -13.64 -13.14 -0.41
N GLN A 80 -12.92 -12.55 -1.37
CA GLN A 80 -13.47 -12.16 -2.65
C GLN A 80 -13.98 -13.38 -3.42
N LYS A 81 -13.17 -14.44 -3.51
CA LYS A 81 -13.54 -15.64 -4.26
C LYS A 81 -14.72 -16.38 -3.62
N LEU A 82 -14.77 -16.48 -2.30
CA LEU A 82 -15.90 -17.06 -1.58
C LEU A 82 -17.18 -16.26 -1.81
N ASN A 83 -17.12 -14.93 -1.82
CA ASN A 83 -18.26 -14.07 -2.13
C ASN A 83 -18.76 -14.30 -3.56
N ASP A 84 -17.85 -14.36 -4.54
CA ASP A 84 -18.19 -14.64 -5.93
C ASP A 84 -18.82 -16.02 -6.11
N LEU A 85 -18.21 -17.06 -5.54
CA LEU A 85 -18.75 -18.42 -5.60
C LEU A 85 -20.11 -18.54 -4.89
N SER A 86 -20.27 -17.88 -3.74
CA SER A 86 -21.54 -17.84 -3.01
C SER A 86 -22.63 -17.14 -3.83
N ARG A 87 -22.31 -16.01 -4.48
CA ARG A 87 -23.22 -15.27 -5.36
C ARG A 87 -23.60 -16.11 -6.58
N SER A 88 -22.64 -16.69 -7.29
CA SER A 88 -22.88 -17.55 -8.45
C SER A 88 -23.76 -18.75 -8.09
N ARG A 89 -23.55 -19.36 -6.93
CA ARG A 89 -24.38 -20.48 -6.45
C ARG A 89 -25.76 -20.03 -5.97
N GLN A 90 -25.89 -18.85 -5.37
CA GLN A 90 -27.19 -18.27 -5.02
C GLN A 90 -28.03 -18.02 -6.27
N ILE A 91 -27.44 -17.44 -7.33
CA ILE A 91 -28.07 -17.27 -8.63
C ILE A 91 -28.46 -18.63 -9.20
N ALA A 92 -27.55 -19.61 -9.24
CA ALA A 92 -27.86 -20.95 -9.73
C ALA A 92 -29.01 -21.61 -8.93
N ARG A 93 -29.13 -21.39 -7.62
CA ARG A 93 -30.25 -21.92 -6.82
C ARG A 93 -31.59 -21.23 -7.11
N THR A 94 -31.58 -19.95 -7.46
CA THR A 94 -32.81 -19.20 -7.76
C THR A 94 -33.23 -19.30 -9.22
N THR A 95 -32.31 -19.55 -10.14
CA THR A 95 -32.56 -19.55 -11.58
C THR A 95 -32.40 -20.91 -12.25
N ALA A 96 -31.66 -21.87 -11.68
CA ALA A 96 -31.41 -23.16 -12.31
C ALA A 96 -32.30 -24.27 -11.73
N SER A 97 -33.27 -24.72 -12.53
CA SER A 97 -33.99 -25.98 -12.35
C SER A 97 -33.69 -26.89 -13.54
N GLY A 98 -33.49 -28.20 -13.30
CA GLY A 98 -33.26 -29.20 -14.35
C GLY A 98 -31.78 -29.46 -14.69
N PRO A 99 -31.47 -29.97 -15.92
CA PRO A 99 -30.14 -30.46 -16.31
C PRO A 99 -28.97 -29.48 -16.10
N GLY A 100 -29.21 -28.17 -16.22
CA GLY A 100 -28.19 -27.14 -15.99
C GLY A 100 -27.68 -27.05 -14.55
N ALA A 101 -28.47 -27.49 -13.57
CA ALA A 101 -28.01 -27.57 -12.17
C ALA A 101 -27.03 -28.73 -11.94
N ALA A 102 -27.20 -29.85 -12.66
CA ALA A 102 -26.27 -30.98 -12.62
C ALA A 102 -24.96 -30.64 -13.35
N ASP A 103 -25.05 -29.95 -14.49
CA ASP A 103 -23.90 -29.44 -15.22
C ASP A 103 -23.07 -28.45 -14.37
N ASN A 104 -23.73 -27.50 -13.70
CA ASN A 104 -23.05 -26.58 -12.77
C ASN A 104 -22.31 -27.29 -11.62
N ARG A 105 -22.84 -28.43 -11.12
CA ARG A 105 -22.15 -29.22 -10.08
C ARG A 105 -20.91 -29.91 -10.65
N LEU A 106 -21.04 -30.53 -11.83
CA LEU A 106 -19.94 -31.16 -12.54
C LEU A 106 -18.76 -30.20 -12.73
N TRP A 107 -19.02 -28.99 -13.25
CA TRP A 107 -17.98 -27.98 -13.48
C TRP A 107 -17.39 -27.42 -12.17
N ASN A 108 -18.19 -27.29 -11.11
CA ASN A 108 -17.70 -26.87 -9.79
C ASN A 108 -16.76 -27.92 -9.18
N ASP A 109 -17.13 -29.20 -9.23
CA ASP A 109 -16.34 -30.30 -8.71
C ASP A 109 -15.04 -30.51 -9.50
N ALA A 110 -15.11 -30.33 -10.82
CA ALA A 110 -13.95 -30.31 -11.69
C ALA A 110 -13.00 -29.14 -11.35
N ALA A 111 -13.52 -27.96 -11.00
CA ALA A 111 -12.70 -26.81 -10.60
C ALA A 111 -11.97 -27.04 -9.27
N ILE A 112 -12.65 -27.67 -8.29
CA ILE A 112 -12.03 -28.05 -7.00
C ILE A 112 -10.86 -29.01 -7.26
N GLN A 113 -11.08 -30.05 -8.06
CA GLN A 113 -10.05 -31.03 -8.38
C GLN A 113 -8.88 -30.40 -9.14
N ALA A 114 -9.14 -29.54 -10.13
CA ALA A 114 -8.10 -28.88 -10.90
C ALA A 114 -7.21 -27.96 -10.03
N TRP A 115 -7.80 -27.16 -9.12
CA TRP A 115 -7.02 -26.32 -8.20
C TRP A 115 -6.21 -27.16 -7.21
N ASN A 116 -6.75 -28.27 -6.71
CA ASN A 116 -6.01 -29.18 -5.84
C ASN A 116 -4.82 -29.83 -6.56
N CYS A 117 -4.98 -30.22 -7.84
CA CYS A 117 -3.88 -30.77 -8.64
C CYS A 117 -2.75 -29.74 -8.82
N ILE A 118 -3.10 -28.48 -9.11
CA ILE A 118 -2.11 -27.40 -9.27
C ILE A 118 -1.43 -27.06 -7.94
N GLU A 119 -2.14 -27.11 -6.83
CA GLU A 119 -1.56 -26.88 -5.50
C GLU A 119 -0.56 -27.98 -5.10
N ALA A 120 -0.90 -29.25 -5.39
CA ALA A 120 -0.06 -30.40 -5.03
C ALA A 120 1.16 -30.56 -5.96
N ASP A 121 0.94 -30.54 -7.29
CA ASP A 121 1.95 -30.91 -8.29
C ASP A 121 2.52 -29.69 -9.05
N GLY A 122 2.02 -28.49 -8.74
CA GLY A 122 2.46 -27.23 -9.34
C GLY A 122 1.81 -26.91 -10.70
N ILE A 123 2.25 -25.80 -11.32
CA ILE A 123 1.64 -25.25 -12.56
C ILE A 123 1.74 -26.17 -13.80
N ASN A 124 2.56 -27.22 -13.72
CA ASN A 124 2.71 -28.21 -14.78
C ASN A 124 1.95 -29.51 -14.49
N ALA A 125 1.18 -29.58 -13.40
CA ALA A 125 0.35 -30.72 -13.00
C ALA A 125 -0.35 -31.35 -14.20
N GLU A 126 -0.17 -32.65 -14.37
CA GLU A 126 -0.97 -33.44 -15.30
C GLU A 126 -2.23 -33.90 -14.58
N TRP A 127 -3.30 -34.16 -15.31
CA TRP A 127 -4.50 -34.72 -14.70
C TRP A 127 -4.19 -36.16 -14.30
N GLN A 128 -3.77 -36.34 -13.05
CA GLN A 128 -3.52 -37.65 -12.50
C GLN A 128 -4.78 -38.13 -11.80
N ALA A 129 -5.19 -39.36 -12.08
CA ALA A 129 -6.15 -40.10 -11.25
C ALA A 129 -5.55 -40.51 -9.88
N HIS A 130 -4.48 -39.84 -9.44
CA HIS A 130 -3.73 -40.14 -8.22
C HIS A 130 -3.83 -38.95 -7.28
N GLY A 131 -4.60 -39.10 -6.19
CA GLY A 131 -4.61 -38.09 -5.14
C GLY A 131 -5.85 -37.99 -4.25
N ALA A 132 -6.89 -38.79 -4.46
CA ALA A 132 -7.91 -39.00 -3.43
C ALA A 132 -8.50 -40.41 -3.54
N PRO A 133 -8.65 -41.14 -2.41
CA PRO A 133 -9.49 -42.33 -2.37
C PRO A 133 -10.95 -41.88 -2.47
N LYS A 134 -11.46 -41.68 -3.68
CA LYS A 134 -12.91 -41.78 -3.91
C LYS A 134 -13.22 -43.26 -4.03
N ALA A 135 -14.16 -43.74 -3.22
CA ALA A 135 -14.63 -45.13 -3.23
C ALA A 135 -15.20 -45.61 -4.59
N CYS A 136 -15.30 -44.73 -5.60
CA CYS A 136 -15.67 -45.04 -6.98
C CYS A 136 -14.75 -44.30 -7.98
N PRO A 137 -14.41 -44.92 -9.12
CA PRO A 137 -13.73 -44.25 -10.23
C PRO A 137 -14.59 -43.12 -10.83
N LEU A 138 -13.95 -42.03 -11.27
CA LEU A 138 -14.61 -40.91 -11.95
C LEU A 138 -15.21 -41.36 -13.29
N SER A 139 -16.34 -40.78 -13.68
CA SER A 139 -16.93 -40.95 -15.00
C SER A 139 -16.12 -40.26 -16.09
N ALA A 140 -16.37 -40.64 -17.36
CA ALA A 140 -15.72 -40.01 -18.51
C ALA A 140 -16.02 -38.50 -18.61
N ALA A 141 -17.23 -38.07 -18.23
CA ALA A 141 -17.63 -36.67 -18.23
C ALA A 141 -16.90 -35.85 -17.14
N GLU A 142 -16.73 -36.41 -15.94
CA GLU A 142 -15.97 -35.77 -14.86
C GLU A 142 -14.48 -35.63 -15.21
N THR A 143 -13.93 -36.64 -15.88
CA THR A 143 -12.53 -36.62 -16.35
C THR A 143 -12.33 -35.55 -17.43
N ASP A 144 -13.21 -35.47 -18.43
CA ASP A 144 -13.14 -34.44 -19.49
C ASP A 144 -13.31 -33.01 -18.92
N ALA A 145 -14.30 -32.80 -18.04
CA ALA A 145 -14.51 -31.51 -17.40
C ALA A 145 -13.28 -31.08 -16.56
N GLY A 146 -12.73 -32.01 -15.78
CA GLY A 146 -11.52 -31.81 -14.99
C GLY A 146 -10.31 -31.42 -15.84
N GLN A 147 -10.03 -32.19 -16.90
CA GLN A 147 -8.93 -31.94 -17.82
C GLN A 147 -9.05 -30.57 -18.51
N ARG A 148 -10.26 -30.19 -18.94
CA ARG A 148 -10.51 -28.89 -19.59
C ARG A 148 -10.25 -27.72 -18.64
N ILE A 149 -10.76 -27.78 -17.41
CA ILE A 149 -10.53 -26.71 -16.43
C ILE A 149 -9.05 -26.65 -16.07
N LEU A 150 -8.40 -27.79 -15.85
CA LEU A 150 -6.96 -27.83 -15.55
C LEU A 150 -6.15 -27.14 -16.66
N ASN A 151 -6.42 -27.44 -17.94
CA ASN A 151 -5.72 -26.81 -19.06
C ASN A 151 -5.97 -25.29 -19.12
N LEU A 152 -7.22 -24.85 -18.95
CA LEU A 152 -7.57 -23.42 -18.90
C LEU A 152 -6.84 -22.69 -17.76
N LEU A 153 -6.78 -23.29 -16.57
CA LEU A 153 -6.07 -22.72 -15.43
C LEU A 153 -4.56 -22.66 -15.70
N LYS A 154 -3.97 -23.71 -16.27
CA LYS A 154 -2.53 -23.73 -16.63
C LYS A 154 -2.20 -22.65 -17.65
N GLU A 155 -3.01 -22.47 -18.68
CA GLU A 155 -2.83 -21.40 -19.68
C GLU A 155 -2.94 -20.02 -19.04
N SER A 156 -3.96 -19.80 -18.20
CA SER A 156 -4.15 -18.53 -17.50
C SER A 156 -2.99 -18.20 -16.55
N LEU A 157 -2.56 -19.16 -15.73
CA LEU A 157 -1.48 -18.97 -14.75
C LEU A 157 -0.12 -18.75 -15.41
N LYS A 158 0.13 -19.35 -16.58
CA LYS A 158 1.37 -19.15 -17.36
C LYS A 158 1.38 -17.83 -18.14
N ALA A 159 0.23 -17.18 -18.33
CA ALA A 159 0.15 -15.95 -19.08
C ALA A 159 0.87 -14.80 -18.36
N PRO A 160 1.66 -13.97 -19.06
CA PRO A 160 2.33 -12.82 -18.46
C PRO A 160 1.34 -11.80 -17.87
N ALA A 161 0.13 -11.73 -18.43
CA ALA A 161 -0.96 -10.92 -17.92
C ALA A 161 -1.36 -11.30 -16.49
N LYS A 162 -1.38 -12.60 -16.14
CA LYS A 162 -1.69 -13.07 -14.78
C LYS A 162 -0.62 -12.64 -13.80
N ALA A 163 0.66 -12.74 -14.17
CA ALA A 163 1.75 -12.23 -13.33
C ALA A 163 1.65 -10.71 -13.10
N ALA A 164 1.20 -9.92 -14.08
CA ALA A 164 0.97 -8.49 -13.91
C ALA A 164 -0.24 -8.21 -12.99
N GLU A 165 -1.33 -8.96 -13.15
CA GLU A 165 -2.53 -8.90 -12.32
C GLU A 165 -2.22 -9.20 -10.84
N LEU A 166 -1.48 -10.27 -10.56
CA LEU A 166 -1.12 -10.64 -9.18
C LEU A 166 -0.27 -9.56 -8.51
N ARG A 167 0.70 -8.96 -9.23
CA ARG A 167 1.49 -7.84 -8.70
C ARG A 167 0.62 -6.63 -8.37
N ALA A 168 -0.27 -6.25 -9.28
CA ALA A 168 -1.17 -5.11 -9.07
C ALA A 168 -2.13 -5.35 -7.91
N SER A 169 -2.67 -6.57 -7.79
CA SER A 169 -3.55 -6.96 -6.68
C SER A 169 -2.81 -6.95 -5.34
N PHE A 170 -1.59 -7.48 -5.29
CA PHE A 170 -0.77 -7.47 -4.08
C PHE A 170 -0.39 -6.04 -3.67
N GLU A 171 0.02 -5.20 -4.62
CA GLU A 171 0.34 -3.79 -4.37
C GLU A 171 -0.89 -3.01 -3.88
N ALA A 172 -2.08 -3.27 -4.42
CA ALA A 172 -3.32 -2.66 -3.93
C ALA A 172 -3.69 -3.09 -2.50
N ALA A 173 -3.40 -4.35 -2.13
CA ALA A 173 -3.72 -4.89 -0.81
C ALA A 173 -2.72 -4.46 0.29
N THR A 174 -1.44 -4.30 -0.07
CA THR A 174 -0.35 -4.12 0.90
C THR A 174 0.34 -2.76 0.78
N GLY A 175 0.16 -2.06 -0.33
CA GLY A 175 0.91 -0.84 -0.67
C GLY A 175 2.36 -1.10 -1.12
N GLN A 176 2.79 -2.38 -1.21
CA GLN A 176 4.16 -2.74 -1.56
C GLN A 176 4.27 -3.11 -3.05
N SER A 177 5.12 -2.39 -3.78
CA SER A 177 5.42 -2.71 -5.18
C SER A 177 6.51 -3.77 -5.29
N VAL A 178 6.31 -4.76 -6.16
CA VAL A 178 7.21 -5.91 -6.33
C VAL A 178 7.75 -5.99 -7.76
N SER A 179 9.08 -6.07 -7.90
CA SER A 179 9.74 -6.11 -9.22
C SER A 179 10.58 -7.37 -9.45
N ALA A 180 11.00 -8.07 -8.40
CA ALA A 180 11.81 -9.28 -8.50
C ALA A 180 11.02 -10.46 -9.08
N SER A 181 11.68 -11.31 -9.87
CA SER A 181 11.08 -12.53 -10.44
C SER A 181 10.69 -13.55 -9.37
N GLU A 182 11.45 -13.61 -8.27
CA GLU A 182 11.19 -14.51 -7.16
C GLU A 182 9.91 -14.15 -6.39
N HIS A 183 9.64 -12.86 -6.21
CA HIS A 183 8.40 -12.39 -5.58
C HIS A 183 7.18 -12.86 -6.38
N VAL A 184 7.28 -12.91 -7.71
CA VAL A 184 6.19 -13.38 -8.57
C VAL A 184 5.90 -14.85 -8.36
N VAL A 185 6.94 -15.66 -8.11
CA VAL A 185 6.78 -17.08 -7.79
C VAL A 185 6.04 -17.24 -6.45
N GLN A 186 6.43 -16.46 -5.43
CA GLN A 186 5.78 -16.48 -4.11
C GLN A 186 4.31 -15.99 -4.18
N LEU A 187 4.05 -14.94 -4.96
CA LEU A 187 2.67 -14.47 -5.21
C LEU A 187 1.84 -15.53 -5.94
N MET A 188 2.42 -16.20 -6.93
CA MET A 188 1.75 -17.27 -7.67
C MET A 188 1.40 -18.45 -6.75
N GLN A 189 2.34 -18.88 -5.92
CA GLN A 189 2.12 -19.96 -4.94
C GLN A 189 1.01 -19.58 -3.96
N THR A 190 1.09 -18.38 -3.38
CA THR A 190 0.08 -17.88 -2.43
C THR A 190 -1.31 -17.80 -3.07
N TYR A 191 -1.39 -17.32 -4.32
CA TYR A 191 -2.64 -17.25 -5.07
C TYR A 191 -3.24 -18.63 -5.33
N VAL A 192 -2.43 -19.60 -5.78
CA VAL A 192 -2.87 -20.98 -6.02
C VAL A 192 -3.44 -21.60 -4.74
N SER A 193 -2.72 -21.49 -3.61
CA SER A 193 -3.19 -22.01 -2.33
C SER A 193 -4.47 -21.32 -1.84
N ALA A 194 -4.57 -19.99 -1.98
CA ALA A 194 -5.78 -19.25 -1.63
C ALA A 194 -6.98 -19.69 -2.48
N MET A 195 -6.81 -19.87 -3.78
CA MET A 195 -7.87 -20.31 -4.69
C MET A 195 -8.31 -21.74 -4.41
N ALA A 196 -7.36 -22.65 -4.20
CA ALA A 196 -7.65 -24.05 -3.86
C ALA A 196 -8.42 -24.14 -2.53
N TYR A 197 -7.96 -23.40 -1.51
CA TYR A 197 -8.66 -23.29 -0.23
C TYR A 197 -10.07 -22.73 -0.37
N ALA A 198 -10.26 -21.64 -1.12
CA ALA A 198 -11.57 -21.04 -1.34
C ALA A 198 -12.53 -22.04 -2.00
N HIS A 199 -12.10 -22.70 -3.08
CA HIS A 199 -12.91 -23.69 -3.80
C HIS A 199 -13.29 -24.90 -2.94
N ARG A 200 -12.38 -25.40 -2.07
CA ARG A 200 -12.69 -26.45 -1.09
C ARG A 200 -13.72 -25.99 -0.06
N SER A 201 -13.52 -24.79 0.50
CA SER A 201 -14.32 -24.26 1.60
C SER A 201 -15.79 -23.97 1.22
N VAL A 202 -16.10 -23.70 -0.04
CA VAL A 202 -17.51 -23.49 -0.46
C VAL A 202 -18.34 -24.76 -0.26
N SER A 203 -17.76 -25.94 -0.45
CA SER A 203 -18.46 -27.22 -0.22
C SER A 203 -18.75 -27.44 1.27
N ASP A 204 -17.83 -27.06 2.15
CA ASP A 204 -17.98 -27.18 3.61
C ASP A 204 -19.01 -26.18 4.21
N LEU A 205 -19.05 -24.95 3.67
CA LEU A 205 -20.04 -23.94 4.06
C LEU A 205 -21.48 -24.35 3.72
N GLU A 206 -21.67 -25.23 2.73
CA GLU A 206 -22.98 -25.77 2.35
C GLU A 206 -23.42 -26.96 3.21
N ALA A 207 -22.47 -27.80 3.65
CA ALA A 207 -22.74 -28.94 4.52
C ALA A 207 -23.08 -28.52 5.97
N GLY A 208 -22.63 -27.34 6.40
CA GLY A 208 -22.89 -26.81 7.74
C GLY A 208 -23.28 -25.34 7.72
N ARG A 209 -24.52 -25.01 7.32
CA ARG A 209 -25.05 -23.66 7.57
C ARG A 209 -25.00 -23.39 9.08
N ALA A 210 -24.22 -22.38 9.46
CA ALA A 210 -24.01 -21.83 10.80
C ALA A 210 -22.97 -22.49 11.74
N ALA A 211 -22.21 -23.51 11.34
CA ALA A 211 -21.15 -24.09 12.20
C ALA A 211 -19.73 -24.10 11.59
N GLY A 212 -19.61 -23.99 10.26
CA GLY A 212 -18.34 -24.21 9.55
C GLY A 212 -17.36 -23.05 9.55
N LEU A 213 -17.82 -21.81 9.36
CA LEU A 213 -16.92 -20.64 9.31
C LEU A 213 -16.20 -20.41 10.65
N ARG A 214 -16.86 -20.70 11.77
CA ARG A 214 -16.27 -20.73 13.11
C ARG A 214 -15.22 -21.84 13.24
N ARG A 215 -15.51 -23.06 12.79
CA ARG A 215 -14.56 -24.19 12.85
C ARG A 215 -13.37 -24.08 11.89
N LEU A 216 -13.52 -23.43 10.73
CA LEU A 216 -12.42 -23.21 9.77
C LEU A 216 -11.47 -22.10 10.23
N LEU A 217 -12.01 -21.05 10.86
CA LEU A 217 -11.22 -20.04 11.56
C LEU A 217 -10.58 -20.61 12.84
N ASP A 218 -11.26 -21.49 13.57
CA ASP A 218 -10.71 -22.17 14.75
C ASP A 218 -9.73 -23.31 14.38
N ALA A 219 -9.85 -23.95 13.22
CA ALA A 219 -8.91 -24.96 12.74
C ALA A 219 -7.66 -24.31 12.13
N THR A 220 -7.79 -23.19 11.40
CA THR A 220 -6.63 -22.37 11.02
C THR A 220 -5.97 -21.75 12.25
N ARG A 221 -6.74 -21.41 13.28
CA ARG A 221 -6.21 -21.06 14.60
C ARG A 221 -5.51 -22.25 15.26
N SER A 222 -6.09 -23.45 15.31
CA SER A 222 -5.51 -24.61 16.01
C SER A 222 -4.30 -25.22 15.27
N GLU A 223 -4.24 -25.15 13.94
CA GLU A 223 -3.07 -25.59 13.14
C GLU A 223 -1.93 -24.56 13.13
N MET A 224 -2.24 -23.26 13.22
CA MET A 224 -1.23 -22.22 13.44
C MET A 224 -0.75 -22.21 14.90
N VAL A 225 -1.66 -22.38 15.86
CA VAL A 225 -1.38 -22.40 17.31
C VAL A 225 -0.77 -23.72 17.77
N THR A 226 -0.90 -24.87 17.09
CA THR A 226 -0.13 -26.07 17.47
C THR A 226 1.31 -26.05 16.95
N LYS A 227 1.57 -25.32 15.85
CA LYS A 227 2.94 -25.00 15.41
C LYS A 227 3.57 -23.87 16.21
N ASP A 228 2.76 -22.93 16.73
CA ASP A 228 3.22 -21.83 17.60
C ASP A 228 3.15 -22.13 19.11
N ASN A 229 2.34 -23.06 19.64
CA ASN A 229 2.33 -23.42 21.08
C ASN A 229 3.48 -24.35 21.48
N ALA A 230 4.16 -24.96 20.50
CA ALA A 230 5.53 -25.46 20.70
C ALA A 230 6.53 -24.31 20.94
N ALA A 231 6.17 -23.08 20.56
CA ALA A 231 6.95 -21.86 20.79
C ALA A 231 6.36 -20.91 21.87
N PHE A 232 5.08 -21.06 22.28
CA PHE A 232 4.37 -20.05 23.10
C PHE A 232 3.47 -20.61 24.22
N SER A 233 3.80 -21.78 24.79
CA SER A 233 3.18 -22.25 26.05
C SER A 233 3.60 -21.42 27.29
N ALA A 234 3.96 -20.14 27.15
CA ALA A 234 4.57 -19.35 28.21
C ALA A 234 3.68 -18.22 28.78
N GLU A 235 2.75 -17.64 28.02
CA GLU A 235 2.02 -16.44 28.46
C GLU A 235 0.51 -16.62 28.29
N THR A 236 -0.02 -17.50 29.11
CA THR A 236 -1.43 -17.55 29.46
C THR A 236 -1.88 -16.26 30.15
N ALA A 237 -3.09 -15.84 29.77
CA ALA A 237 -4.11 -15.24 30.63
C ALA A 237 -3.93 -13.76 30.99
N HIS A 238 -4.79 -12.89 30.45
CA HIS A 238 -6.03 -12.50 31.12
C HIS A 238 -7.00 -11.75 30.20
N HIS A 239 -8.27 -12.15 30.30
CA HIS A 239 -9.48 -11.35 30.02
C HIS A 239 -10.02 -11.28 28.58
N GLU A 240 -10.74 -12.35 28.23
CA GLU A 240 -12.11 -12.18 27.78
C GLU A 240 -12.91 -11.38 28.82
N ASP A 241 -13.68 -10.37 28.40
CA ASP A 241 -15.08 -10.30 28.84
C ASP A 241 -15.98 -9.37 27.99
N PHE A 242 -17.24 -9.79 27.84
CA PHE A 242 -18.44 -9.06 27.42
C PHE A 242 -18.76 -8.79 25.93
N LEU A 243 -19.26 -9.85 25.28
CA LEU A 243 -20.66 -10.06 24.85
C LEU A 243 -21.59 -8.90 24.37
N GLN A 244 -22.36 -9.27 23.32
CA GLN A 244 -23.80 -9.04 23.08
C GLN A 244 -24.29 -7.68 22.56
N ASP A 245 -24.85 -7.64 21.35
CA ASP A 245 -26.30 -7.82 21.10
C ASP A 245 -26.59 -7.66 19.58
N ALA A 246 -27.16 -8.65 18.92
CA ALA A 246 -28.60 -8.87 18.71
C ALA A 246 -29.09 -8.33 17.37
N ALA A 247 -29.30 -9.30 16.47
CA ALA A 247 -30.06 -9.18 15.24
C ALA A 247 -31.53 -8.80 15.51
N THR A 248 -32.19 -8.14 14.56
CA THR A 248 -33.58 -8.51 14.22
C THR A 248 -34.10 -7.94 12.88
N ARG A 249 -34.69 -8.86 12.08
CA ARG A 249 -35.86 -8.77 11.15
C ARG A 249 -35.78 -7.85 9.91
N ALA A 250 -35.91 -8.31 8.65
CA ALA A 250 -36.94 -9.14 7.95
C ALA A 250 -38.31 -8.41 7.92
N GLU A 251 -39.06 -8.19 6.82
CA GLU A 251 -39.49 -9.02 5.68
C GLU A 251 -40.15 -8.13 4.57
N VAL A 252 -39.97 -8.44 3.27
CA VAL A 252 -40.93 -9.01 2.27
C VAL A 252 -42.01 -8.08 1.71
N VAL A 253 -42.05 -7.89 0.37
CA VAL A 253 -43.30 -7.82 -0.41
C VAL A 253 -43.13 -8.46 -1.81
N ILE A 254 -44.12 -9.29 -2.15
CA ILE A 254 -44.35 -10.04 -3.38
C ILE A 254 -45.04 -9.15 -4.44
N ALA A 255 -44.70 -9.33 -5.72
CA ALA A 255 -45.42 -8.71 -6.84
C ALA A 255 -46.38 -9.69 -7.52
N PRO A 256 -47.45 -9.18 -8.17
CA PRO A 256 -47.90 -9.83 -9.39
C PRO A 256 -48.10 -8.87 -10.58
N SER A 257 -47.57 -9.36 -11.69
CA SER A 257 -47.89 -9.33 -13.12
C SER A 257 -49.05 -8.49 -13.69
N ASN A 258 -48.72 -7.98 -14.89
CA ASN A 258 -49.55 -7.62 -16.06
C ASN A 258 -50.28 -6.28 -16.06
N SER A 259 -49.90 -5.38 -16.98
CA SER A 259 -50.78 -4.85 -18.05
C SER A 259 -50.00 -3.98 -19.04
N SER A 260 -50.49 -4.02 -20.27
CA SER A 260 -49.96 -3.46 -21.52
C SER A 260 -50.03 -1.93 -21.67
N VAL A 261 -49.01 -1.39 -22.35
CA VAL A 261 -49.00 -0.27 -23.32
C VAL A 261 -49.82 0.99 -22.99
N GLN A 262 -49.12 2.11 -22.79
CA GLN A 262 -49.42 3.39 -23.45
C GLN A 262 -48.28 4.40 -23.28
N GLY A 263 -47.93 5.08 -24.38
CA GLY A 263 -46.80 5.99 -24.48
C GLY A 263 -46.87 7.12 -23.46
N HIS A 264 -45.79 7.26 -22.68
CA HIS A 264 -45.44 8.51 -22.02
C HIS A 264 -44.09 8.95 -22.56
N SER A 265 -44.12 10.06 -23.29
CA SER A 265 -42.94 10.88 -23.57
C SER A 265 -42.34 11.30 -22.23
N VAL A 266 -41.36 10.55 -21.74
CA VAL A 266 -40.50 11.02 -20.67
C VAL A 266 -39.67 12.12 -21.30
N ARG A 267 -39.99 13.38 -20.96
CA ARG A 267 -39.06 14.48 -21.12
C ARG A 267 -37.76 14.06 -20.45
N SER A 268 -36.76 13.71 -21.26
CA SER A 268 -35.38 13.61 -20.84
C SER A 268 -35.04 14.97 -20.25
N THR A 269 -35.01 15.10 -18.93
CA THR A 269 -34.27 16.16 -18.27
C THR A 269 -32.83 15.97 -18.74
N ALA A 270 -32.41 16.75 -19.73
CA ALA A 270 -31.04 16.74 -20.21
C ALA A 270 -30.16 16.92 -18.97
N LEU A 271 -29.33 15.92 -18.67
CA LEU A 271 -28.35 16.00 -17.59
C LEU A 271 -27.57 17.30 -17.83
N GLN A 272 -27.67 18.25 -16.90
CA GLN A 272 -26.97 19.52 -17.02
C GLN A 272 -25.47 19.22 -17.08
N ALA A 273 -24.79 19.79 -18.07
CA ALA A 273 -23.35 19.66 -18.20
C ALA A 273 -22.68 20.21 -16.91
N PRO A 274 -21.67 19.51 -16.37
CA PRO A 274 -20.98 19.94 -15.16
C PRO A 274 -20.25 21.27 -15.39
N ASP A 275 -20.27 22.16 -14.38
CA ASP A 275 -19.59 23.46 -14.44
C ASP A 275 -18.06 23.26 -14.58
N PRO A 276 -17.43 23.77 -15.66
CA PRO A 276 -16.02 23.60 -15.95
C PRO A 276 -15.08 24.55 -15.18
N ALA A 277 -15.61 25.47 -14.39
CA ALA A 277 -14.76 26.31 -13.54
C ALA A 277 -13.91 25.45 -12.61
N ILE A 278 -12.60 25.72 -12.53
CA ILE A 278 -11.63 24.96 -11.72
C ILE A 278 -12.10 24.89 -10.26
N ALA A 279 -12.63 25.99 -9.72
CA ALA A 279 -13.18 26.03 -8.38
C ALA A 279 -14.38 25.08 -8.20
N ALA A 280 -15.27 25.01 -9.19
CA ALA A 280 -16.44 24.13 -9.16
C ALA A 280 -16.03 22.64 -9.26
N VAL A 281 -15.09 22.31 -10.15
CA VAL A 281 -14.51 20.96 -10.27
C VAL A 281 -13.87 20.54 -8.94
N VAL A 282 -13.14 21.45 -8.28
CA VAL A 282 -12.54 21.11 -6.98
C VAL A 282 -13.59 20.95 -5.90
N SER A 283 -14.62 21.80 -5.82
CA SER A 283 -15.70 21.60 -4.85
C SER A 283 -16.33 20.22 -4.99
N ARG A 284 -16.58 19.76 -6.23
CA ARG A 284 -17.07 18.39 -6.49
C ARG A 284 -16.06 17.30 -6.13
N LEU A 285 -14.78 17.51 -6.47
CA LEU A 285 -13.70 16.60 -6.06
C LEU A 285 -13.60 16.49 -4.53
N MET A 286 -13.79 17.59 -3.81
CA MET A 286 -13.73 17.62 -2.35
C MET A 286 -14.95 16.96 -1.73
N GLU A 287 -16.14 17.09 -2.33
CA GLU A 287 -17.35 16.41 -1.85
C GLU A 287 -17.24 14.89 -2.01
N GLU A 288 -16.78 14.40 -3.17
CA GLU A 288 -16.50 12.98 -3.40
C GLU A 288 -15.46 12.45 -2.40
N LYS A 289 -14.39 13.22 -2.18
CA LYS A 289 -13.37 12.90 -1.20
C LYS A 289 -13.87 12.95 0.25
N LYS A 290 -14.86 13.79 0.54
CA LYS A 290 -15.49 13.88 1.86
C LYS A 290 -16.36 12.67 2.16
N SER A 291 -17.05 12.10 1.16
CA SER A 291 -17.70 10.79 1.32
C SER A 291 -16.71 9.66 1.62
N ASP A 292 -15.44 9.83 1.24
CA ASP A 292 -14.33 8.91 1.56
C ASP A 292 -13.62 9.24 2.89
N ASN A 293 -14.24 9.99 3.81
CA ASN A 293 -13.70 10.36 5.14
C ASN A 293 -12.33 11.08 5.12
N LEU A 294 -12.11 12.01 4.16
CA LEU A 294 -10.87 12.79 4.12
C LEU A 294 -10.81 13.97 5.12
N ARG A 295 -9.58 14.25 5.58
CA ARG A 295 -9.26 15.31 6.55
C ARG A 295 -9.45 16.72 6.00
N ALA A 296 -9.99 17.63 6.83
CA ALA A 296 -10.18 19.05 6.53
C ALA A 296 -8.90 19.78 6.05
N ALA A 297 -7.73 19.39 6.58
CA ALA A 297 -6.44 19.97 6.19
C ALA A 297 -6.12 19.75 4.69
N THR A 298 -6.58 18.65 4.09
CA THR A 298 -6.38 18.36 2.67
C THR A 298 -7.18 19.37 1.82
N ILE A 299 -8.41 19.67 2.19
CA ILE A 299 -9.29 20.63 1.50
C ILE A 299 -8.62 22.01 1.42
N THR A 300 -8.07 22.50 2.54
CA THR A 300 -7.35 23.77 2.59
C THR A 300 -6.16 23.80 1.63
N GLN A 301 -5.43 22.69 1.47
CA GLN A 301 -4.29 22.61 0.56
C GLN A 301 -4.71 22.69 -0.92
N TYR A 302 -5.88 22.12 -1.29
CA TYR A 302 -6.43 22.29 -2.63
C TYR A 302 -6.83 23.74 -2.90
N GLY A 303 -7.54 24.39 -1.96
CA GLY A 303 -7.93 25.79 -2.10
C GLY A 303 -6.73 26.70 -2.33
N PHE A 304 -5.68 26.54 -1.53
CA PHE A 304 -4.43 27.30 -1.69
C PHE A 304 -3.75 27.04 -3.05
N CYS A 305 -3.78 25.80 -3.53
CA CYS A 305 -3.22 25.45 -4.83
C CYS A 305 -3.94 26.15 -5.99
N ILE A 306 -5.27 26.19 -5.97
CA ILE A 306 -6.10 26.81 -7.02
C ILE A 306 -5.95 28.32 -7.01
N GLU A 307 -5.98 28.93 -5.82
CA GLU A 307 -5.79 30.37 -5.67
C GLU A 307 -4.44 30.79 -6.29
N LEU A 308 -3.38 30.04 -6.00
CA LEU A 308 -2.06 30.31 -6.54
C LEU A 308 -1.96 30.01 -8.04
N PHE A 309 -2.67 28.98 -8.52
CA PHE A 309 -2.76 28.69 -9.95
C PHE A 309 -3.42 29.84 -10.70
N GLY A 310 -4.59 30.29 -10.24
CA GLY A 310 -5.31 31.42 -10.83
C GLY A 310 -4.51 32.72 -10.79
N LYS A 311 -3.80 33.01 -9.68
CA LYS A 311 -2.91 34.18 -9.58
C LYS A 311 -1.76 34.16 -10.58
N ILE A 312 -1.17 32.99 -10.83
CA ILE A 312 0.02 32.87 -11.70
C ILE A 312 -0.36 32.80 -13.17
N THR A 313 -1.43 32.06 -13.51
CA THR A 313 -1.79 31.78 -14.91
C THR A 313 -2.94 32.64 -15.42
N GLY A 314 -3.76 33.19 -14.53
CA GLY A 314 -5.02 33.88 -14.87
C GLY A 314 -6.14 32.93 -15.31
N ILE A 315 -5.90 31.61 -15.33
CA ILE A 315 -6.86 30.62 -15.83
C ILE A 315 -7.79 30.17 -14.71
N THR A 316 -9.09 30.28 -14.96
CA THR A 316 -10.15 29.88 -14.03
C THR A 316 -11.02 28.74 -14.54
N ASP A 317 -10.99 28.45 -15.84
CA ASP A 317 -11.71 27.34 -16.48
C ASP A 317 -10.75 26.16 -16.74
N VAL A 318 -11.21 24.94 -16.45
CA VAL A 318 -10.37 23.74 -16.59
C VAL A 318 -10.06 23.41 -18.05
N ARG A 319 -10.92 23.83 -18.99
CA ARG A 319 -10.77 23.57 -20.43
C ARG A 319 -9.63 24.37 -21.06
N ASP A 320 -9.38 25.56 -20.50
CA ASP A 320 -8.32 26.47 -20.96
C ASP A 320 -6.94 26.09 -20.42
N VAL A 321 -6.84 25.05 -19.58
CA VAL A 321 -5.56 24.63 -19.01
C VAL A 321 -4.69 24.03 -20.11
N THR A 322 -3.52 24.61 -20.32
CA THR A 322 -2.52 24.14 -21.28
C THR A 322 -1.28 23.57 -20.59
N GLN A 323 -0.48 22.77 -21.29
CA GLN A 323 0.84 22.33 -20.79
C GLN A 323 1.74 23.53 -20.45
N THR A 324 1.66 24.60 -21.25
CA THR A 324 2.42 25.85 -21.04
C THR A 324 1.97 26.55 -19.76
N ALA A 325 0.67 26.62 -19.49
CA ALA A 325 0.15 27.19 -18.25
C ALA A 325 0.62 26.41 -17.01
N VAL A 326 0.62 25.08 -17.05
CA VAL A 326 1.13 24.27 -15.93
C VAL A 326 2.65 24.42 -15.77
N SER A 327 3.40 24.61 -16.86
CA SER A 327 4.83 24.94 -16.79
C SER A 327 5.06 26.33 -16.18
N ALA A 328 4.29 27.34 -16.59
CA ALA A 328 4.35 28.69 -16.03
C ALA A 328 3.99 28.69 -14.53
N PHE A 329 2.97 27.91 -14.15
CA PHE A 329 2.64 27.68 -12.75
C PHE A 329 3.82 27.10 -11.97
N ARG A 330 4.42 25.99 -12.42
CA ARG A 330 5.62 25.39 -11.80
C ARG A 330 6.75 26.39 -11.63
N ASP A 331 7.01 27.20 -12.65
CA ASP A 331 8.09 28.17 -12.63
C ASP A 331 7.77 29.35 -11.71
N GLY A 332 6.52 29.79 -11.67
CA GLY A 332 6.04 30.82 -10.75
C GLY A 332 6.10 30.41 -9.28
N LEU A 333 5.85 29.14 -8.96
CA LEU A 333 6.06 28.61 -7.61
C LEU A 333 7.52 28.71 -7.13
N ARG A 334 8.48 28.79 -8.06
CA ARG A 334 9.90 28.98 -7.73
C ARG A 334 10.33 30.45 -7.64
N SER A 335 9.46 31.39 -8.03
CA SER A 335 9.76 32.83 -7.99
C SER A 335 9.07 33.58 -6.86
N ILE A 336 8.35 32.88 -5.98
CA ILE A 336 7.71 33.45 -4.78
C ILE A 336 8.47 33.06 -3.51
N SER A 337 8.19 33.72 -2.38
CA SER A 337 8.80 33.38 -1.09
C SER A 337 8.45 31.95 -0.65
N ASN A 338 9.40 31.26 0.00
CA ASN A 338 9.16 29.95 0.61
C ASN A 338 8.23 29.99 1.84
N SER A 339 7.90 31.19 2.32
CA SER A 339 6.98 31.45 3.42
C SER A 339 5.53 31.72 2.97
N TYR A 340 5.26 31.69 1.66
CA TYR A 340 3.93 31.96 1.13
C TYR A 340 2.88 31.05 1.78
N GLY A 341 1.77 31.63 2.25
CA GLY A 341 0.70 30.92 2.97
C GLY A 341 0.89 30.77 4.49
N LYS A 342 2.01 31.23 5.07
CA LYS A 342 2.24 31.21 6.53
C LYS A 342 1.70 32.46 7.25
N SER A 343 1.38 33.52 6.51
CA SER A 343 0.80 34.75 7.04
C SER A 343 -0.37 35.19 6.15
N LEU A 344 -1.42 35.74 6.77
CA LEU A 344 -2.57 36.31 6.06
C LEU A 344 -2.18 37.50 5.16
N ALA A 345 -1.08 38.18 5.48
CA ALA A 345 -0.60 39.34 4.73
C ALA A 345 -0.21 39.02 3.27
N ASP A 346 0.07 37.75 2.95
CA ASP A 346 0.44 37.32 1.59
C ASP A 346 -0.78 36.94 0.75
N LYS A 347 -1.97 36.81 1.37
CA LYS A 347 -3.18 36.31 0.70
C LYS A 347 -3.76 37.31 -0.28
N ASP A 348 -3.71 38.60 0.03
CA ASP A 348 -4.31 39.64 -0.83
C ASP A 348 -3.34 40.17 -1.90
N LEU A 349 -2.10 39.71 -1.90
CA LEU A 349 -1.09 40.14 -2.86
C LEU A 349 -1.29 39.50 -4.23
N THR A 350 -1.08 40.29 -5.28
CA THR A 350 -1.02 39.80 -6.66
C THR A 350 0.26 39.02 -6.91
N TYR A 351 0.29 38.22 -7.98
CA TYR A 351 1.50 37.46 -8.32
C TYR A 351 2.74 38.34 -8.54
N ASP A 352 2.58 39.51 -9.17
CA ASP A 352 3.69 40.46 -9.37
C ASP A 352 4.20 41.02 -8.04
N GLN A 353 3.31 41.35 -7.11
CA GLN A 353 3.69 41.79 -5.77
C GLN A 353 4.41 40.69 -4.99
N LEU A 354 3.94 39.43 -5.10
CA LEU A 354 4.61 38.28 -4.49
C LEU A 354 6.02 38.07 -5.05
N ARG A 355 6.19 38.25 -6.35
CA ARG A 355 7.49 38.16 -7.01
C ARG A 355 8.43 39.30 -6.62
N GLN A 356 7.92 40.53 -6.51
CA GLN A 356 8.69 41.67 -6.02
C GLN A 356 9.15 41.47 -4.57
N LYS A 357 8.25 40.99 -3.71
CA LYS A 357 8.57 40.62 -2.32
C LYS A 357 9.60 39.50 -2.26
N ALA A 358 9.54 38.52 -3.15
CA ALA A 358 10.55 37.47 -3.21
C ALA A 358 11.91 37.99 -3.69
N ALA A 359 11.93 38.94 -4.63
CA ALA A 359 13.16 39.52 -5.15
C ALA A 359 13.97 40.30 -4.11
N SER A 360 13.33 40.83 -3.07
CA SER A 360 14.00 41.50 -1.95
C SER A 360 14.52 40.55 -0.87
N LEU A 361 14.26 39.24 -0.98
CA LEU A 361 14.70 38.24 0.00
C LEU A 361 16.02 37.57 -0.40
N PRO A 362 16.77 37.05 0.59
CA PRO A 362 17.90 36.16 0.35
C PRO A 362 17.53 34.94 -0.51
N ARG A 363 18.46 34.45 -1.34
CA ARG A 363 18.22 33.37 -2.32
C ARG A 363 17.69 32.07 -1.69
N ASP A 364 18.04 31.76 -0.46
CA ASP A 364 17.58 30.59 0.31
C ASP A 364 16.12 30.71 0.78
N ARG A 365 15.55 31.92 0.74
CA ARG A 365 14.14 32.20 1.07
C ARG A 365 13.23 32.30 -0.15
N VAL A 366 13.79 32.16 -1.35
CA VAL A 366 13.06 32.26 -2.61
C VAL A 366 12.84 30.88 -3.21
N GLY A 367 11.59 30.61 -3.56
CA GLY A 367 11.12 29.39 -4.21
C GLY A 367 10.62 28.33 -3.25
N LEU A 368 9.48 27.73 -3.58
CA LEU A 368 8.96 26.58 -2.86
C LEU A 368 9.86 25.34 -3.06
N SER A 369 9.87 24.46 -2.06
CA SER A 369 10.63 23.21 -2.12
C SER A 369 10.17 22.32 -3.28
N SER A 370 11.06 21.47 -3.81
CA SER A 370 10.74 20.53 -4.88
C SER A 370 9.53 19.65 -4.54
N THR A 371 9.46 19.18 -3.28
CA THR A 371 8.35 18.38 -2.77
C THR A 371 7.03 19.16 -2.75
N THR A 372 7.06 20.44 -2.34
CA THR A 372 5.88 21.31 -2.33
C THR A 372 5.39 21.60 -3.76
N VAL A 373 6.31 21.92 -4.68
CA VAL A 373 5.98 22.14 -6.10
C VAL A 373 5.37 20.89 -6.72
N ASN A 374 5.97 19.72 -6.48
CA ASN A 374 5.45 18.45 -6.98
C ASN A 374 4.05 18.13 -6.43
N ARG A 375 3.79 18.44 -5.15
CA ARG A 375 2.45 18.31 -4.55
C ARG A 375 1.42 19.20 -5.25
N HIS A 376 1.77 20.45 -5.55
CA HIS A 376 0.89 21.33 -6.33
C HIS A 376 0.62 20.77 -7.73
N LEU A 377 1.63 20.22 -8.41
CA LEU A 377 1.43 19.54 -9.70
C LEU A 377 0.52 18.30 -9.59
N ASP A 378 0.61 17.56 -8.49
CA ASP A 378 -0.26 16.41 -8.22
C ASP A 378 -1.70 16.84 -7.93
N HIS A 379 -1.91 18.01 -7.31
CA HIS A 379 -3.25 18.57 -7.13
C HIS A 379 -3.86 18.96 -8.48
N ILE A 380 -3.13 19.71 -9.32
CA ILE A 380 -3.59 20.07 -10.67
C ILE A 380 -3.93 18.82 -11.49
N ARG A 381 -3.10 17.78 -11.43
CA ARG A 381 -3.38 16.49 -12.08
C ARG A 381 -4.74 15.92 -11.66
N GLN A 382 -5.01 15.87 -10.36
CA GLN A 382 -6.26 15.31 -9.84
C GLN A 382 -7.49 16.14 -10.23
N VAL A 383 -7.36 17.47 -10.33
CA VAL A 383 -8.44 18.33 -10.84
C VAL A 383 -8.75 18.01 -12.30
N LEU A 384 -7.73 17.82 -13.13
CA LEU A 384 -7.89 17.47 -14.54
C LEU A 384 -8.50 16.07 -14.71
N GLU A 385 -8.02 15.08 -13.95
CA GLU A 385 -8.58 13.72 -13.95
C GLU A 385 -10.05 13.72 -13.50
N LYS A 386 -10.40 14.56 -12.51
CA LYS A 386 -11.79 14.73 -12.09
C LYS A 386 -12.66 15.32 -13.19
N ALA A 387 -12.22 16.40 -13.83
CA ALA A 387 -12.97 17.03 -14.93
C ALA A 387 -13.20 16.05 -16.09
N ASP A 388 -12.18 15.27 -16.45
CA ASP A 388 -12.26 14.23 -17.49
C ASP A 388 -13.27 13.13 -17.10
N SER A 389 -13.25 12.67 -15.84
CA SER A 389 -14.21 11.67 -15.33
C SER A 389 -15.67 12.14 -15.34
N GLU A 390 -15.90 13.45 -15.29
CA GLU A 390 -17.23 14.07 -15.38
C GLU A 390 -17.66 14.35 -16.82
N GLY A 391 -16.82 13.99 -17.82
CA GLY A 391 -17.11 14.19 -19.24
C GLY A 391 -16.81 15.60 -19.74
N ILE A 392 -16.06 16.42 -18.98
CA ILE A 392 -15.58 17.72 -19.47
C ILE A 392 -14.45 17.47 -20.46
N ILE A 393 -14.66 17.89 -21.70
CA ILE A 393 -13.66 17.73 -22.77
C ILE A 393 -12.50 18.70 -22.49
N LEU A 394 -11.32 18.14 -22.24
CA LEU A 394 -10.07 18.89 -22.11
C LEU A 394 -9.41 19.01 -23.49
N GLU A 395 -9.24 20.23 -23.98
CA GLU A 395 -8.68 20.49 -25.33
C GLU A 395 -7.22 20.04 -25.45
N HIS A 396 -6.50 19.98 -24.32
CA HIS A 396 -5.07 19.67 -24.29
C HIS A 396 -4.74 18.45 -23.44
N ARG A 397 -3.89 17.57 -23.98
CA ARG A 397 -3.30 16.46 -23.23
C ARG A 397 -2.16 16.97 -22.35
N ILE A 398 -2.48 17.28 -21.10
CA ILE A 398 -1.53 17.78 -20.11
C ILE A 398 -0.81 16.61 -19.44
N ASN A 399 0.52 16.69 -19.34
CA ASN A 399 1.33 15.73 -18.62
C ASN A 399 2.13 16.44 -17.51
N THR A 400 1.60 16.38 -16.29
CA THR A 400 2.23 16.96 -15.10
C THR A 400 3.48 16.19 -14.67
N ALA A 401 3.59 14.89 -14.98
CA ALA A 401 4.74 14.05 -14.63
C ALA A 401 6.04 14.57 -15.30
N LYS A 402 5.96 15.08 -16.53
CA LYS A 402 7.08 15.71 -17.24
C LYS A 402 7.55 17.03 -16.62
N LEU A 403 6.75 17.64 -15.76
CA LEU A 403 7.05 18.93 -15.12
C LEU A 403 7.60 18.78 -13.69
N ARG A 404 7.63 17.55 -13.15
CA ARG A 404 8.10 17.28 -11.79
C ARG A 404 9.56 17.68 -11.61
N LEU A 405 9.86 18.27 -10.46
CA LEU A 405 11.21 18.65 -10.07
C LEU A 405 11.93 17.47 -9.44
N LYS A 406 13.17 17.23 -9.88
CA LYS A 406 14.06 16.25 -9.25
C LYS A 406 14.41 16.70 -7.84
N GLU A 407 14.19 15.83 -6.88
CA GLU A 407 14.64 16.05 -5.52
C GLU A 407 16.15 15.83 -5.44
N ARG A 408 16.90 16.89 -5.10
CA ARG A 408 18.37 16.85 -5.08
C ARG A 408 18.96 16.29 -3.79
N LYS A 409 18.14 16.14 -2.73
CA LYS A 409 18.54 15.54 -1.44
C LYS A 409 17.91 14.16 -1.33
N ARG A 410 18.72 13.14 -1.00
CA ARG A 410 18.20 11.80 -0.65
C ARG A 410 17.34 11.95 0.60
N ASP A 411 16.27 11.16 0.72
CA ASP A 411 15.35 11.27 1.87
C ASP A 411 16.06 11.14 3.22
N ARG A 412 17.07 10.27 3.30
CA ARG A 412 17.94 10.10 4.47
C ARG A 412 18.77 11.35 4.84
N ASP A 413 19.07 12.21 3.86
CA ASP A 413 19.87 13.43 4.06
C ASP A 413 18.97 14.66 4.34
N LYS A 414 17.63 14.50 4.33
CA LYS A 414 16.67 15.58 4.61
C LYS A 414 16.48 15.81 6.11
N ARG A 415 16.79 14.82 6.96
CA ARG A 415 16.71 14.91 8.42
C ARG A 415 18.03 14.41 9.00
N ALA A 416 18.77 15.29 9.65
CA ALA A 416 19.92 14.85 10.45
C ALA A 416 19.40 13.93 11.55
N VAL A 417 19.95 12.73 11.65
CA VAL A 417 19.65 11.80 12.74
C VAL A 417 20.54 12.19 13.91
N PHE A 418 19.96 12.33 15.10
CA PHE A 418 20.75 12.60 16.30
C PHE A 418 21.75 11.45 16.53
N LYS A 419 22.99 11.81 16.85
CA LYS A 419 23.97 10.86 17.38
C LYS A 419 23.70 10.61 18.86
N ALA A 420 24.24 9.52 19.39
CA ALA A 420 24.07 9.15 20.81
C ALA A 420 24.54 10.28 21.76
N ASP A 421 25.68 10.92 21.46
CA ASP A 421 26.22 12.03 22.26
C ASP A 421 25.38 13.32 22.14
N GLU A 422 24.72 13.52 21.00
CA GLU A 422 23.78 14.63 20.82
C GLU A 422 22.48 14.39 21.59
N LEU A 423 21.96 13.16 21.61
CA LEU A 423 20.80 12.80 22.43
C LEU A 423 21.10 12.93 23.92
N GLU A 424 22.27 12.50 24.36
CA GLU A 424 22.70 12.64 25.76
C GLU A 424 22.70 14.12 26.19
N LYS A 425 23.23 15.01 25.34
CA LYS A 425 23.18 16.46 25.58
C LYS A 425 21.75 17.00 25.62
N VAL A 426 20.87 16.52 24.74
CA VAL A 426 19.45 16.90 24.75
C VAL A 426 18.82 16.51 26.08
N PHE A 427 18.97 15.28 26.55
CA PHE A 427 18.34 14.80 27.79
C PHE A 427 18.98 15.34 29.07
N GLN A 428 20.14 16.01 29.00
CA GLN A 428 20.70 16.80 30.09
C GLN A 428 20.06 18.19 30.24
N HIS A 429 19.18 18.59 29.32
CA HIS A 429 18.50 19.88 29.37
C HIS A 429 17.69 20.08 30.67
N THR A 430 17.57 21.33 31.09
CA THR A 430 16.83 21.81 32.28
C THR A 430 15.34 21.45 32.32
N LEU A 431 14.81 20.84 31.25
CA LEU A 431 13.48 20.25 31.25
C LEU A 431 13.43 19.03 32.18
N TRP A 432 14.49 18.22 32.21
CA TRP A 432 14.59 17.03 33.04
C TRP A 432 15.47 17.21 34.27
N THR A 433 16.41 18.16 34.22
CA THR A 433 17.39 18.41 35.29
C THR A 433 17.02 19.56 36.23
N GLY A 434 15.97 20.33 35.91
CA GLY A 434 15.46 21.42 36.73
C GLY A 434 15.69 22.80 36.13
N SER A 435 14.67 23.65 36.22
CA SER A 435 14.63 24.99 35.64
C SER A 435 14.39 26.09 36.67
N ALA A 436 14.72 27.33 36.32
CA ALA A 436 14.51 28.49 37.19
C ALA A 436 13.03 28.77 37.48
N SER A 437 12.16 28.56 36.49
CA SER A 437 10.70 28.61 36.64
C SER A 437 10.01 28.00 35.41
N GLY A 438 8.70 27.74 35.52
CA GLY A 438 7.90 27.21 34.40
C GLY A 438 7.91 28.08 33.14
N ALA A 439 8.19 29.39 33.24
CA ALA A 439 8.34 30.30 32.09
C ALA A 439 9.79 30.41 31.58
N ARG A 440 10.78 30.06 32.40
CA ARG A 440 12.22 30.16 32.09
C ARG A 440 12.85 28.78 32.08
N ARG A 441 12.36 27.93 31.17
CA ARG A 441 12.70 26.50 31.12
C ARG A 441 14.08 26.17 30.61
N HIS A 442 14.81 27.15 30.06
CA HIS A 442 16.19 26.98 29.57
C HIS A 442 17.23 27.46 30.59
N GLU A 443 16.80 28.07 31.70
CA GLU A 443 17.68 28.54 32.78
C GLU A 443 17.73 27.48 33.88
N VAL A 444 18.93 27.20 34.39
CA VAL A 444 19.13 26.20 35.46
C VAL A 444 18.40 26.63 36.74
N GLY A 445 17.73 25.68 37.39
CA GLY A 445 17.11 25.88 38.70
C GLY A 445 16.58 24.57 39.28
N ALA A 446 15.76 24.65 40.33
CA ALA A 446 15.27 23.48 41.06
C ALA A 446 13.88 22.99 40.61
N ILE A 447 13.19 23.71 39.71
CA ILE A 447 11.79 23.44 39.37
C ILE A 447 11.69 22.52 38.14
N ILE A 448 11.05 21.37 38.30
CA ILE A 448 10.74 20.45 37.20
C ILE A 448 9.23 20.51 36.91
N THR A 449 8.85 21.02 35.74
CA THR A 449 7.45 21.05 35.27
C THR A 449 7.19 19.89 34.32
N LYS A 450 6.33 18.94 34.71
CA LYS A 450 6.05 17.71 33.97
C LYS A 450 4.86 17.84 33.01
N ASP A 451 4.92 18.78 32.08
CA ASP A 451 3.88 18.99 31.07
C ASP A 451 4.25 18.38 29.71
N GLY A 452 3.53 18.74 28.63
CA GLY A 452 3.79 18.19 27.30
C GLY A 452 5.23 18.39 26.79
N GLN A 453 5.91 19.47 27.18
CA GLN A 453 7.31 19.67 26.77
C GLN A 453 8.28 18.73 27.49
N TYR A 454 7.90 18.26 28.69
CA TYR A 454 8.64 17.26 29.44
C TYR A 454 8.38 15.85 28.89
N TRP A 455 7.11 15.50 28.69
CA TRP A 455 6.70 14.13 28.36
C TRP A 455 6.84 13.79 26.87
N CYS A 456 6.49 14.69 25.95
CA CYS A 456 6.48 14.36 24.53
C CYS A 456 7.85 13.90 23.99
N PRO A 457 8.98 14.54 24.33
CA PRO A 457 10.29 14.09 23.85
C PRO A 457 10.73 12.76 24.49
N LEU A 458 10.37 12.51 25.75
CA LEU A 458 10.66 11.22 26.41
C LEU A 458 9.91 10.08 25.70
N ILE A 459 8.60 10.24 25.49
CA ILE A 459 7.78 9.24 24.81
C ILE A 459 8.27 9.05 23.37
N ALA A 460 8.61 10.13 22.65
CA ALA A 460 9.14 10.05 21.28
C ALA A 460 10.45 9.26 21.20
N SER A 461 11.31 9.36 22.23
CA SER A 461 12.61 8.69 22.25
C SER A 461 12.52 7.17 22.38
N VAL A 462 11.45 6.66 23.00
CA VAL A 462 11.26 5.22 23.24
C VAL A 462 10.25 4.58 22.29
N THR A 463 9.26 5.34 21.80
CA THR A 463 8.20 4.81 20.93
C THR A 463 8.45 5.05 19.44
N GLY A 464 9.15 6.13 19.08
CA GLY A 464 9.23 6.59 17.69
C GLY A 464 7.88 7.08 17.10
N ALA A 465 6.84 7.24 17.92
CA ALA A 465 5.52 7.69 17.50
C ALA A 465 5.54 9.15 17.01
N ARG A 466 4.54 9.56 16.20
CA ARG A 466 4.47 10.93 15.70
C ARG A 466 4.16 11.91 16.84
N LEU A 467 4.70 13.13 16.76
CA LEU A 467 4.47 14.14 17.79
C LEU A 467 2.97 14.41 18.04
N GLU A 468 2.16 14.44 16.98
CA GLU A 468 0.70 14.61 17.09
C GLU A 468 0.04 13.42 17.80
N GLU A 469 0.54 12.20 17.57
CA GLU A 469 0.04 10.98 18.22
C GLU A 469 0.35 11.00 19.72
N ILE A 470 1.54 11.46 20.09
CA ILE A 470 2.00 11.57 21.48
C ILE A 470 1.29 12.72 22.22
N ALA A 471 1.17 13.89 21.58
CA ALA A 471 0.57 15.08 22.18
C ALA A 471 -0.94 14.92 22.46
N ALA A 472 -1.58 13.99 21.77
CA ALA A 472 -2.99 13.66 21.97
C ALA A 472 -3.22 12.44 22.88
N LEU A 473 -2.17 11.88 23.49
CA LEU A 473 -2.34 10.79 24.46
C LEU A 473 -3.13 11.27 25.67
N THR A 474 -4.12 10.50 26.04
CA THR A 474 -4.89 10.64 27.27
C THR A 474 -4.48 9.56 28.27
N VAL A 475 -4.92 9.69 29.52
CA VAL A 475 -4.61 8.69 30.56
C VAL A 475 -5.20 7.32 30.19
N SER A 476 -6.35 7.28 29.52
CA SER A 476 -6.97 6.03 29.03
C SER A 476 -6.20 5.33 27.91
N ASP A 477 -5.26 6.03 27.26
CA ASP A 477 -4.41 5.47 26.22
C ASP A 477 -3.18 4.74 26.79
N ILE A 478 -2.97 4.81 28.11
CA ILE A 478 -1.92 4.07 28.80
C ILE A 478 -2.54 2.78 29.36
N ARG A 479 -2.15 1.63 28.80
CA ARG A 479 -2.65 0.32 29.22
C ARG A 479 -1.54 -0.52 29.82
N CYS A 480 -1.95 -1.51 30.59
CA CYS A 480 -1.06 -2.50 31.19
C CYS A 480 -1.66 -3.87 30.94
N GLU A 481 -0.90 -4.77 30.32
CA GLU A 481 -1.29 -6.15 30.02
C GLU A 481 -0.07 -7.03 30.32
N ASP A 482 -0.28 -8.11 31.06
CA ASP A 482 0.77 -9.02 31.55
C ASP A 482 1.96 -8.30 32.23
N GLY A 483 1.67 -7.19 32.93
CA GLY A 483 2.68 -6.38 33.62
C GLY A 483 3.50 -5.46 32.72
N ILE A 484 3.21 -5.42 31.42
CA ILE A 484 3.86 -4.54 30.44
C ILE A 484 2.99 -3.31 30.23
N THR A 485 3.52 -2.12 30.57
CA THR A 485 2.84 -0.85 30.29
C THR A 485 3.13 -0.39 28.86
N TYR A 486 2.08 -0.07 28.11
CA TYR A 486 2.18 0.38 26.72
C TYR A 486 1.26 1.55 26.43
N PHE A 487 1.60 2.30 25.37
CA PHE A 487 0.75 3.34 24.81
C PHE A 487 -0.08 2.75 23.68
N ILE A 488 -1.37 3.07 23.67
CA ILE A 488 -2.24 2.82 22.54
C ILE A 488 -2.38 4.10 21.76
N PHE A 489 -2.16 4.00 20.45
CA PHE A 489 -2.38 5.08 19.53
C PHE A 489 -3.65 4.79 18.72
N ASP A 490 -4.82 4.91 19.36
CA ASP A 490 -6.15 4.81 18.74
C ASP A 490 -6.87 6.18 18.59
N GLU A 491 -8.09 6.16 18.04
CA GLU A 491 -8.98 7.32 18.07
C GLU A 491 -9.40 7.62 19.51
N ASN A 492 -9.35 8.89 19.88
CA ASN A 492 -9.78 9.35 21.19
C ASN A 492 -10.45 10.72 21.09
N GLU A 493 -10.87 11.28 22.22
CA GLU A 493 -11.58 12.57 22.29
C GLU A 493 -10.78 13.76 21.73
N ILE A 494 -9.46 13.60 21.54
CA ILE A 494 -8.53 14.64 21.07
C ILE A 494 -8.05 14.35 19.63
N ARG A 495 -8.10 13.09 19.17
CA ARG A 495 -7.42 12.63 17.95
C ARG A 495 -8.25 11.68 17.10
N ASP A 496 -8.29 12.00 15.80
CA ASP A 496 -8.69 11.08 14.73
C ASP A 496 -7.47 10.39 14.08
N VAL A 497 -7.58 9.09 13.85
CA VAL A 497 -6.51 8.28 13.23
C VAL A 497 -6.53 8.47 11.70
N LYS A 498 -5.36 8.54 11.05
CA LYS A 498 -5.22 8.97 9.65
C LYS A 498 -5.72 7.96 8.63
N THR A 499 -5.66 6.68 8.96
CA THR A 499 -5.95 5.54 8.09
C THR A 499 -6.32 4.34 8.97
N GLU A 500 -7.13 3.41 8.46
CA GLU A 500 -7.40 2.14 9.17
C GLU A 500 -6.12 1.36 9.52
N ALA A 501 -5.09 1.46 8.68
CA ALA A 501 -3.76 0.87 8.95
C ALA A 501 -2.96 1.54 10.09
N SER A 502 -3.47 2.61 10.70
CA SER A 502 -2.86 3.29 11.84
C SER A 502 -3.56 2.99 13.18
N ARG A 503 -4.59 2.13 13.17
CA ARG A 503 -5.19 1.51 14.37
C ARG A 503 -4.47 0.19 14.69
#